data_AF-A0A8T5P1V4-F1
#
_entry.id   AF-A0A8T5P1V4-F1
#
_cell.length_a   1.000
_cell.length_b   1.000
_cell.length_c   1.000
_cell.angle_alpha   90.00
_cell.angle_beta   90.00
_cell.angle_gamma   90.00
#
_symmetry.space_group_name_H-M   'P 1'
#
loop_
_entity.id
_entity.type
_entity.pdbx_description
1 polymer ?
#
loop_
_entity_poly.entity_id
_entity_poly.type
_entity_poly.pdbx_seq_one_letter_code
_entity_poly.pdbx_strand_id
1 'polypeptide(L)'
;QGYEDLAAKHKELFLRYKEKMRNEIDMPMLRRVAPVGCAMKDVRTEIFDKITFGRQLGTYPLLVGIPAQVELNRFYDVMVTDHGYRSITGIPVPFDINRAPLKLLEQIPGVGRKQAGKIVMGRPYKDKEDAARRAGIGRELLDHIGL
;
A
#
# COMPACT_ATOMS: atom_id res chain seq x y z
N GLN A 1 -30.18 31.19 -2.26
CA GLN A 1 -30.45 30.72 -0.88
C GLN A 1 -30.92 29.25 -0.79
N GLY A 2 -31.85 28.75 -1.60
CA GLY A 2 -32.54 27.47 -1.32
C GLY A 2 -31.79 26.13 -1.51
N TYR A 3 -30.65 26.09 -2.23
CA TYR A 3 -29.91 24.84 -2.46
C TYR A 3 -29.10 24.38 -1.24
N GLU A 4 -28.58 25.32 -0.45
CA GLU A 4 -27.82 24.98 0.77
C GLU A 4 -28.74 24.41 1.86
N ASP A 5 -29.96 24.93 1.99
CA ASP A 5 -30.96 24.39 2.91
C ASP A 5 -31.40 22.97 2.55
N LEU A 6 -31.49 22.65 1.25
CA LEU A 6 -31.82 21.32 0.76
C LEU A 6 -30.67 20.33 1.01
N ALA A 7 -29.43 20.76 0.79
CA ALA A 7 -28.24 19.96 1.09
C ALA A 7 -28.09 19.70 2.59
N ALA A 8 -28.41 20.68 3.44
CA ALA A 8 -28.39 20.52 4.89
C ALA A 8 -29.47 19.54 5.37
N LYS A 9 -30.70 19.64 4.84
CA LYS A 9 -31.82 18.74 5.17
C LYS A 9 -31.60 17.29 4.78
N HIS A 10 -30.88 17.03 3.68
CA HIS A 10 -30.65 15.67 3.16
C HIS A 10 -29.20 15.18 3.35
N LYS A 11 -28.46 15.79 4.26
CA LYS A 11 -27.05 15.46 4.52
C LYS A 11 -26.83 13.98 4.82
N GLU A 12 -27.68 13.37 5.64
CA GLU A 12 -27.56 11.93 5.99
C GLU A 12 -27.75 11.02 4.78
N LEU A 13 -28.77 11.30 3.94
CA LEU A 13 -29.01 10.55 2.72
C LEU A 13 -27.82 10.64 1.75
N PHE A 14 -27.25 11.85 1.60
CA PHE A 14 -26.06 12.07 0.79
C PHE A 14 -24.85 11.28 1.31
N LEU A 15 -24.60 11.31 2.63
CA LEU A 15 -23.48 10.58 3.24
C LEU A 15 -23.63 9.07 3.06
N ARG A 16 -24.84 8.54 3.26
CA ARG A 16 -25.14 7.12 3.05
C ARG A 16 -24.93 6.72 1.59
N TYR A 17 -25.40 7.53 0.64
CA TYR A 17 -25.18 7.27 -0.79
C TYR A 17 -23.68 7.31 -1.15
N LYS A 18 -22.95 8.29 -0.63
CA LYS A 18 -21.50 8.43 -0.84
C LYS A 18 -20.72 7.23 -0.31
N GLU A 19 -21.08 6.73 0.87
CA GLU A 19 -20.48 5.52 1.44
C GLU A 19 -20.81 4.28 0.60
N LYS A 20 -22.06 4.14 0.17
CA LYS A 20 -22.49 3.08 -0.74
C LYS A 20 -21.64 3.06 -2.03
N MET A 21 -21.48 4.21 -2.69
CA MET A 21 -20.66 4.31 -3.91
C MET A 21 -19.20 3.95 -3.66
N ARG A 22 -18.63 4.40 -2.54
CA ARG A 22 -17.24 4.07 -2.17
C ARG A 22 -17.03 2.57 -1.99
N ASN A 23 -17.95 1.90 -1.31
CA ASN A 23 -17.79 0.49 -0.98
C ASN A 23 -18.20 -0.45 -2.12
N GLU A 24 -19.23 -0.10 -2.89
CA GLU A 24 -19.79 -0.97 -3.93
C GLU A 24 -19.18 -0.71 -5.32
N ILE A 25 -18.68 0.51 -5.59
CA ILE A 25 -18.19 0.90 -6.92
C ILE A 25 -16.70 1.23 -6.87
N ASP A 26 -16.31 2.27 -6.13
CA ASP A 26 -14.92 2.77 -6.12
C ASP A 26 -13.97 1.67 -5.64
N MET A 27 -14.32 0.99 -4.54
CA MET A 27 -13.42 0.04 -3.91
C MET A 27 -13.18 -1.22 -4.77
N PRO A 28 -14.22 -1.88 -5.31
CA PRO A 28 -14.05 -3.02 -6.21
C PRO A 28 -13.36 -2.63 -7.51
N MET A 29 -13.61 -1.43 -8.03
CA MET A 29 -12.92 -0.92 -9.22
C MET A 29 -11.41 -0.78 -8.97
N LEU A 30 -11.00 -0.12 -7.87
CA LEU A 30 -9.58 0.06 -7.54
C LEU A 30 -8.84 -1.27 -7.35
N ARG A 31 -9.48 -2.26 -6.71
CA ARG A 31 -8.92 -3.61 -6.57
C ARG A 31 -8.69 -4.32 -7.90
N ARG A 32 -9.50 -4.02 -8.93
CA ARG A 32 -9.31 -4.55 -10.29
C ARG A 32 -8.23 -3.80 -11.05
N VAL A 33 -8.13 -2.48 -10.87
CA VAL A 33 -7.15 -1.62 -11.55
C VAL A 33 -5.72 -1.87 -11.03
N ALA A 34 -5.56 -1.99 -9.72
CA ALA A 34 -4.27 -2.17 -9.07
C ALA A 34 -4.34 -3.31 -8.05
N PRO A 35 -4.33 -4.59 -8.45
CA PRO A 35 -4.52 -5.70 -7.51
C PRO A 35 -3.39 -5.76 -6.46
N VAL A 36 -3.71 -6.29 -5.27
CA VAL A 36 -2.73 -6.54 -4.20
C VAL A 36 -1.64 -7.48 -4.71
N GLY A 37 -0.38 -7.18 -4.39
CA GLY A 37 0.80 -7.91 -4.87
C GLY A 37 1.35 -7.38 -6.19
N CYS A 38 0.60 -6.55 -6.93
CA CYS A 38 1.12 -5.91 -8.14
C CYS A 38 2.18 -4.86 -7.80
N ALA A 39 3.28 -4.81 -8.56
CA ALA A 39 4.28 -3.75 -8.46
C ALA A 39 3.97 -2.61 -9.43
N MET A 40 3.76 -1.41 -8.88
CA MET A 40 3.63 -0.17 -9.62
C MET A 40 4.99 0.48 -9.79
N LYS A 41 5.37 0.71 -11.04
CA LYS A 41 6.69 1.23 -11.39
C LYS A 41 6.75 2.76 -11.35
N ASP A 42 7.94 3.30 -11.11
CA ASP A 42 8.24 4.72 -11.26
C ASP A 42 7.28 5.65 -10.47
N VAL A 43 6.99 5.29 -9.22
CA VAL A 43 6.25 6.15 -8.30
C VAL A 43 7.20 7.21 -7.76
N ARG A 44 7.01 8.46 -8.17
CA ARG A 44 7.76 9.60 -7.63
C ARG A 44 7.22 9.97 -6.25
N THR A 45 8.09 10.05 -5.27
CA THR A 45 7.75 10.54 -3.92
C THR A 45 7.71 12.06 -3.90
N GLU A 46 6.66 12.61 -3.29
CA GLU A 46 6.40 14.06 -3.32
C GLU A 46 6.45 14.67 -1.92
N ILE A 47 5.70 14.10 -0.98
CA ILE A 47 5.47 14.70 0.34
C ILE A 47 5.57 13.62 1.42
N PHE A 48 6.20 13.96 2.54
CA PHE A 48 6.19 13.16 3.76
C PHE A 48 5.44 13.90 4.86
N ASP A 49 4.49 13.23 5.49
CA ASP A 49 3.89 13.63 6.76
C ASP A 49 4.07 12.47 7.77
N LYS A 50 3.06 11.64 7.98
CA LYS A 50 3.19 10.37 8.73
C LYS A 50 3.45 9.15 7.84
N ILE A 51 3.06 9.29 6.58
CA ILE A 51 3.31 8.35 5.49
C ILE A 51 3.87 9.17 4.33
N THR A 52 4.69 8.53 3.49
CA THR A 52 5.18 9.19 2.28
C THR A 52 4.16 9.03 1.18
N PHE A 53 3.77 10.13 0.56
CA PHE A 53 2.88 10.14 -0.60
C PHE A 53 3.69 10.25 -1.89
N GLY A 54 3.25 9.50 -2.90
CA GLY A 54 3.82 9.56 -4.24
C GLY A 54 2.80 9.24 -5.32
N ARG A 55 3.19 9.47 -6.57
CA ARG A 55 2.36 9.23 -7.76
C ARG A 55 3.23 8.78 -8.91
N GLN A 56 2.65 8.00 -9.83
CA GLN A 56 3.30 7.72 -11.11
C GLN A 56 3.29 8.96 -12.00
N LEU A 57 4.18 8.99 -12.99
CA LEU A 57 4.07 9.92 -14.11
C LEU A 57 3.09 9.34 -15.14
N GLY A 58 1.89 9.90 -15.21
CA GLY A 58 0.87 9.45 -16.15
C GLY A 58 -0.32 10.42 -16.21
N THR A 59 -1.25 10.16 -17.13
CA THR A 59 -2.45 11.01 -17.31
C THR A 59 -3.42 10.93 -16.12
N TYR A 60 -3.48 9.77 -15.46
CA TYR A 60 -4.35 9.52 -14.30
C TYR A 60 -3.62 8.77 -13.18
N PRO A 61 -2.61 9.40 -12.55
CA PRO A 61 -1.76 8.69 -11.62
C PRO A 61 -2.46 8.51 -10.27
N LEU A 62 -2.49 7.27 -9.79
CA LEU A 62 -3.02 6.94 -8.48
C LEU A 62 -2.15 7.53 -7.37
N LEU A 63 -2.79 8.00 -6.30
CA LEU A 63 -2.08 8.39 -5.08
C LEU A 63 -1.61 7.13 -4.37
N VAL A 64 -0.31 7.05 -4.11
CA VAL A 64 0.35 5.95 -3.42
C VAL A 64 0.79 6.41 -2.04
N GLY A 65 0.35 5.70 -1.00
CA GLY A 65 0.77 5.91 0.38
C GLY A 65 1.76 4.84 0.80
N ILE A 66 2.97 5.26 1.15
CA ILE A 66 4.05 4.40 1.65
C ILE A 66 4.14 4.58 3.18
N PRO A 67 3.89 3.54 3.99
CA PRO A 67 3.86 3.64 5.45
C PRO A 67 5.25 3.66 6.09
N ALA A 68 6.21 4.30 5.43
CA ALA A 68 7.58 4.53 5.88
C ALA A 68 8.07 5.89 5.37
N GLN A 69 9.07 6.45 6.06
CA GLN A 69 9.79 7.62 5.57
C GLN A 69 10.77 7.16 4.50
N VAL A 70 10.56 7.61 3.26
CA VAL A 70 11.48 7.38 2.15
C VAL A 70 11.99 8.73 1.62
N GLU A 71 13.04 8.71 0.81
CA GLU A 71 13.60 9.94 0.24
C GLU A 71 12.56 10.60 -0.67
N LEU A 72 12.42 11.92 -0.56
CA LEU A 72 11.52 12.70 -1.41
C LEU A 72 12.16 13.00 -2.77
N ASN A 73 11.33 13.26 -3.78
CA ASN A 73 11.74 13.51 -5.16
C ASN A 73 12.53 12.37 -5.82
N ARG A 74 12.32 11.14 -5.35
CA ARG A 74 12.94 9.94 -5.91
C ARG A 74 11.86 9.00 -6.44
N PHE A 75 12.24 8.19 -7.42
CA PHE A 75 11.38 7.16 -7.97
C PHE A 75 11.59 5.86 -7.22
N TYR A 76 10.47 5.22 -6.87
CA TYR A 76 10.43 3.90 -6.27
C TYR A 76 9.44 3.04 -7.03
N ASP A 77 9.77 1.76 -7.17
CA ASP A 77 8.77 0.76 -7.47
C ASP A 77 8.04 0.42 -6.16
N VAL A 78 6.72 0.31 -6.21
CA VAL A 78 5.89 0.10 -5.02
C VAL A 78 4.95 -1.07 -5.24
N MET A 79 5.05 -2.09 -4.38
CA MET A 79 4.11 -3.20 -4.37
C MET A 79 2.84 -2.79 -3.62
N VAL A 80 1.69 -2.99 -4.25
CA VAL A 80 0.37 -2.70 -3.67
C VAL A 80 0.06 -3.69 -2.57
N THR A 81 -0.24 -3.18 -1.38
CA THR A 81 -0.57 -4.00 -0.20
C THR A 81 -2.03 -3.89 0.18
N ASP A 82 -2.61 -2.70 0.04
CA ASP A 82 -4.01 -2.43 0.35
C ASP A 82 -4.50 -1.21 -0.43
N HIS A 83 -5.77 -0.87 -0.28
CA HIS A 83 -6.40 0.22 -0.99
C HIS A 83 -7.22 1.12 -0.06
N GLY A 84 -7.17 2.42 -0.33
CA GLY A 84 -8.15 3.38 0.17
C GLY A 84 -9.21 3.70 -0.90
N TYR A 85 -10.14 4.59 -0.59
CA TYR A 85 -11.21 4.95 -1.53
C TYR A 85 -10.74 5.62 -2.83
N ARG A 86 -9.56 6.26 -2.82
CA ARG A 86 -8.98 7.00 -3.96
C ARG A 86 -7.46 6.93 -4.01
N SER A 87 -6.90 5.96 -3.32
CA SER A 87 -5.47 5.80 -3.14
C SER A 87 -5.17 4.33 -2.96
N ILE A 88 -3.91 3.99 -3.13
CA ILE A 88 -3.38 2.69 -2.79
C ILE A 88 -2.37 2.84 -1.67
N THR A 89 -2.25 1.80 -0.85
CA THR A 89 -1.17 1.66 0.11
C THR A 89 -0.20 0.65 -0.46
N GLY A 90 1.09 0.91 -0.31
CA GLY A 90 2.10 -0.02 -0.78
C GLY A 90 3.44 0.16 -0.11
N ILE A 91 4.32 -0.81 -0.34
CA ILE A 91 5.69 -0.81 0.19
C ILE A 91 6.70 -0.72 -0.94
N PRO A 92 7.84 -0.04 -0.74
CA PRO A 92 8.87 0.06 -1.77
C PRO A 92 9.46 -1.32 -2.07
N VAL A 93 9.71 -1.62 -3.34
CA VAL A 93 10.39 -2.82 -3.80
C VAL A 93 11.64 -2.46 -4.61
N PRO A 94 12.73 -3.24 -4.51
CA PRO A 94 12.89 -4.40 -3.63
C PRO A 94 12.95 -3.98 -2.15
N PHE A 95 12.29 -4.71 -1.25
CA PHE A 95 12.35 -4.46 0.19
C PHE A 95 13.42 -5.36 0.83
N ASP A 96 14.26 -4.77 1.67
CA ASP A 96 15.29 -5.49 2.40
C ASP A 96 14.68 -6.23 3.60
N ILE A 97 14.56 -7.56 3.50
CA ILE A 97 13.97 -8.37 4.58
C ILE A 97 14.82 -8.36 5.87
N ASN A 98 16.12 -8.10 5.78
CA ASN A 98 17.06 -8.09 6.90
C ASN A 98 17.04 -6.75 7.65
N ARG A 99 16.77 -5.64 6.96
CA ARG A 99 16.81 -4.29 7.54
C ARG A 99 15.45 -3.62 7.68
N ALA A 100 14.42 -4.08 6.97
CA ALA A 100 13.11 -3.43 6.97
C ALA A 100 12.53 -3.29 8.40
N PRO A 101 11.87 -2.18 8.73
CA PRO A 101 11.22 -2.03 10.02
C PRO A 101 10.01 -2.97 10.13
N LEU A 102 9.66 -3.37 11.36
CA LEU A 102 8.54 -4.28 11.64
C LEU A 102 7.24 -3.82 10.96
N LYS A 103 6.94 -2.53 11.04
CA LYS A 103 5.74 -1.92 10.45
C LYS A 103 5.65 -2.13 8.94
N LEU A 104 6.78 -2.14 8.22
CA LEU A 104 6.80 -2.37 6.78
C LEU A 104 6.59 -3.86 6.45
N LEU A 105 7.16 -4.76 7.27
CA LEU A 105 6.95 -6.21 7.12
C LEU A 105 5.48 -6.61 7.33
N GLU A 106 4.78 -5.96 8.27
CA GLU A 106 3.36 -6.19 8.53
C GLU A 106 2.44 -5.80 7.36
N GLN A 107 2.95 -5.02 6.40
CA GLN A 107 2.18 -4.62 5.22
C GLN A 107 2.36 -5.62 4.07
N ILE A 108 3.33 -6.53 4.16
CA ILE A 108 3.51 -7.55 3.12
C ILE A 108 2.24 -8.41 3.06
N PRO A 109 1.66 -8.63 1.86
CA PRO A 109 0.47 -9.45 1.71
C PRO A 109 0.68 -10.84 2.34
N GLY A 110 -0.23 -11.24 3.24
CA GLY A 110 -0.14 -12.51 3.96
C GLY A 110 0.76 -12.50 5.21
N VAL A 111 1.50 -11.42 5.49
CA VAL A 111 2.36 -11.32 6.68
C VAL A 111 1.66 -10.50 7.78
N GLY A 112 1.06 -11.19 8.74
CA GLY A 112 0.51 -10.53 9.94
C GLY A 112 1.59 -10.20 10.99
N ARG A 113 1.21 -9.46 12.03
CA ARG A 113 2.08 -9.05 13.15
C ARG A 113 2.91 -10.18 13.78
N LYS A 114 2.31 -11.35 14.01
CA LYS A 114 3.02 -12.51 14.57
C LYS A 114 4.12 -13.01 13.63
N GLN A 115 3.82 -13.05 12.33
CA GLN A 115 4.77 -13.51 11.32
C GLN A 115 5.86 -12.47 11.09
N ALA A 116 5.52 -11.18 11.02
CA ALA A 116 6.49 -10.09 10.98
C ALA A 116 7.45 -10.14 12.17
N GLY A 117 6.96 -10.43 13.38
CA GLY A 117 7.81 -10.65 14.56
C GLY A 117 8.77 -11.83 14.41
N LYS A 118 8.29 -12.97 13.89
CA LYS A 118 9.16 -14.13 13.57
C LYS A 118 10.22 -13.78 12.53
N ILE A 119 9.86 -12.96 11.54
CA ILE A 119 10.80 -12.49 10.51
C ILE A 119 11.92 -11.70 11.17
N VAL A 120 11.57 -10.73 12.01
CA VAL A 120 12.56 -9.90 12.72
C VAL A 120 13.47 -10.76 13.61
N MET A 121 12.92 -11.72 14.36
CA MET A 121 13.71 -12.63 15.20
C MET A 121 14.58 -13.61 14.40
N GLY A 122 14.19 -13.94 13.18
CA GLY A 122 14.90 -14.88 12.32
C GLY A 122 16.04 -14.26 11.51
N ARG A 123 16.19 -12.93 11.52
CA ARG A 123 17.27 -12.23 10.82
C ARG A 123 18.65 -12.62 11.38
N PRO A 124 19.71 -12.68 10.54
CA PRO A 124 19.70 -12.44 9.10
C PRO A 124 19.30 -13.69 8.28
N TYR A 125 18.78 -13.44 7.08
CA TYR A 125 18.53 -14.41 6.02
C TYR A 125 19.63 -14.33 4.97
N LYS A 126 20.14 -15.48 4.53
CA LYS A 126 21.25 -15.56 3.56
C LYS A 126 20.81 -15.34 2.12
N ASP A 127 19.71 -15.99 1.76
CA ASP A 127 19.17 -15.99 0.41
C ASP A 127 17.63 -15.98 0.42
N LYS A 128 17.03 -15.84 -0.77
CA LYS A 128 15.58 -15.76 -0.93
C LYS A 128 14.91 -17.06 -0.54
N GLU A 129 15.59 -18.21 -0.69
CA GLU A 129 15.06 -19.51 -0.30
C GLU A 129 15.08 -19.74 1.21
N ASP A 130 16.12 -19.26 1.89
CA ASP A 130 16.24 -19.25 3.35
C ASP A 130 15.14 -18.38 3.96
N ALA A 131 14.91 -17.21 3.37
CA ALA A 131 13.76 -16.37 3.71
C ALA A 131 12.45 -17.13 3.50
N ALA A 132 12.21 -17.73 2.32
CA ALA A 132 10.98 -18.49 2.06
C ALA A 132 10.73 -19.60 3.10
N ARG A 133 11.78 -20.36 3.45
CA ARG A 133 11.70 -21.51 4.35
C ARG A 133 11.46 -21.11 5.81
N ARG A 134 12.15 -20.08 6.28
CA ARG A 134 12.14 -19.67 7.70
C ARG A 134 11.09 -18.58 8.01
N ALA A 135 10.85 -17.66 7.08
CA ALA A 135 9.89 -16.56 7.22
C ALA A 135 8.46 -16.94 6.81
N GLY A 136 8.28 -18.01 6.02
CA GLY A 136 6.98 -18.44 5.52
C GLY A 136 6.36 -17.43 4.54
N ILE A 137 7.19 -16.72 3.77
CA ILE A 137 6.74 -15.78 2.75
C ILE A 137 6.35 -16.56 1.49
N GLY A 138 5.22 -16.19 0.87
CA GLY A 138 4.76 -16.82 -0.37
C GLY A 138 5.78 -16.64 -1.51
N ARG A 139 5.90 -17.65 -2.38
CA ARG A 139 6.90 -17.66 -3.47
C ARG A 139 6.78 -16.45 -4.41
N GLU A 140 5.56 -15.99 -4.65
CA GLU A 140 5.23 -14.84 -5.49
C GLU A 140 5.87 -13.53 -5.00
N LEU A 141 6.12 -13.42 -3.69
CA LEU A 141 6.69 -12.22 -3.08
C LEU A 141 8.22 -12.22 -3.05
N LEU A 142 8.86 -13.35 -3.38
CA LEU A 142 10.32 -13.49 -3.37
C LEU A 142 11.00 -12.61 -4.42
N ASP A 143 10.32 -12.34 -5.53
CA ASP A 143 10.82 -11.46 -6.59
C ASP A 143 11.00 -10.02 -6.09
N HIS A 144 10.19 -9.62 -5.11
CA HIS A 144 10.20 -8.29 -4.50
C HIS A 144 11.15 -8.15 -3.29
N ILE A 145 11.81 -9.24 -2.87
CA ILE A 145 12.79 -9.20 -1.78
C ILE A 145 14.17 -8.77 -2.31
N GLY A 146 14.72 -7.74 -1.67
CA GLY A 146 16.16 -7.44 -1.68
C GLY A 146 16.82 -8.11 -0.47
N LEU A 147 18.05 -8.60 -0.62
CA LEU A 147 18.84 -9.22 0.45
C LEU A 147 20.03 -8.35 0.85
#